data_AF-A0A380X1V6-F1
#
_entry.id   AF-A0A380X1V6-F1
#
_cell.length_a   1.000
_cell.length_b   1.000
_cell.length_c   1.000
_cell.angle_alpha   90.00
_cell.angle_beta   90.00
_cell.angle_gamma   90.00
#
_symmetry.space_group_name_H-M   'P 1'
#
loop_
_entity.id
_entity.type
_entity.pdbx_description
1 polymer ?
#
loop_
_entity_poly.entity_id
_entity_poly.type
_entity_poly.pdbx_seq_one_letter_code
_entity_poly.pdbx_strand_id
1 'polypeptide(L)' 'MLTEALLVALWAFFCGIDKYDVALNIHRPLITGPVVGLIMGDLQLGLITGATLELAWLGLVPNAGA' A
#
# COMPACT_ATOMS: atom_id res chain seq x y z
N MET A 1 12.12 2.61 -15.48
CA MET A 1 12.21 1.32 -14.77
C MET A 1 13.04 1.36 -13.49
N LEU A 2 14.21 2.01 -13.45
CA LEU A 2 15.00 2.12 -12.20
C LEU A 2 14.48 3.22 -11.26
N THR A 3 14.00 4.33 -11.81
CA THR A 3 13.48 5.48 -11.07
C THR A 3 12.17 5.15 -10.36
N GLU A 4 11.22 4.49 -11.02
CA GLU A 4 9.96 4.05 -10.39
C GLU A 4 10.25 3.03 -9.29
N ALA A 5 11.17 2.08 -9.53
CA ALA A 5 11.56 1.08 -8.53
C ALA A 5 12.16 1.72 -7.26
N LEU A 6 13.02 2.74 -7.41
CA LEU A 6 13.56 3.50 -6.28
C LEU A 6 12.48 4.26 -5.51
N LEU A 7 11.54 4.90 -6.22
CA LEU A 7 10.43 5.62 -5.60
C LEU A 7 9.48 4.68 -4.84
N VAL A 8 9.15 3.52 -5.42
CA VAL A 8 8.36 2.48 -4.74
C VAL A 8 9.11 1.92 -3.54
N ALA A 9 10.42 1.68 -3.64
CA ALA A 9 11.23 1.18 -2.52
C ALA A 9 11.29 2.18 -1.36
N LEU A 10 11.45 3.48 -1.65
CA LEU A 10 11.39 4.55 -0.65
C LEU A 10 10.01 4.62 0.00
N TRP A 11 8.94 4.54 -0.80
CA TRP A 11 7.58 4.52 -0.27
C TRP A 11 7.33 3.30 0.62
N ALA A 12 7.76 2.11 0.20
CA ALA A 12 7.65 0.87 0.98
C ALA A 12 8.42 0.94 2.31
N PHE A 13 9.57 1.62 2.34
CA PHE A 13 10.32 1.86 3.57
C PHE A 13 9.50 2.66 4.59
N PHE A 14 8.84 3.75 4.16
CA PHE A 14 7.97 4.54 5.04
C PHE A 14 6.73 3.77 5.49
N CYS A 15 6.09 3.00 4.60
CA CYS A 15 4.97 2.12 4.97
C CYS A 15 5.40 1.04 5.98
N GLY A 16 6.63 0.54 5.87
CA GLY A 16 7.22 -0.39 6.83
C GLY A 16 7.37 0.22 8.23
N ILE A 17 7.86 1.46 8.32
CA ILE A 17 7.96 2.17 9.61
C ILE A 17 6.58 2.43 10.22
N ASP A 18 5.61 2.87 9.40
CA ASP A 18 4.25 3.15 9.87
C ASP A 18 3.54 1.92 10.47
N LYS A 19 3.79 0.73 9.91
CA LYS A 19 3.24 -0.53 10.43
C LYS A 19 3.61 -0.78 11.89
N TYR A 20 4.79 -0.32 12.34
CA TYR A 20 5.33 -0.66 13.66
C TYR A 20 5.38 0.51 14.66
N ASP A 21 5.49 1.76 14.20
CA ASP A 21 5.89 2.87 15.08
C ASP A 21 4.87 4.02 15.15
N VAL A 22 4.16 4.33 14.05
CA VAL A 22 3.45 5.62 13.91
C VAL A 22 1.92 5.51 13.95
N ALA A 23 1.36 4.31 13.69
CA ALA A 23 -0.08 4.03 13.76
C ALA A 23 -0.98 4.94 12.88
N LEU A 24 -0.44 5.58 11.84
CA LEU A 24 -1.24 6.37 10.89
C LEU A 24 -2.03 5.48 9.91
N ASN A 25 -1.84 4.15 9.97
CA ASN A 25 -2.49 3.17 9.10
C ASN A 25 -2.20 3.38 7.61
N ILE A 26 -1.10 4.06 7.28
CA ILE A 26 -0.64 4.33 5.92
C ILE A 26 -0.22 3.02 5.24
N HIS A 27 0.19 2.01 6.01
CA HIS A 27 0.48 0.66 5.50
C HIS A 27 -0.74 -0.07 4.90
N ARG A 28 -1.97 0.43 5.13
CA ARG A 28 -3.18 -0.20 4.59
C ARG A 28 -3.18 -0.18 3.06
N PRO A 29 -3.55 -1.29 2.40
CA PRO A 29 -3.57 -1.38 0.94
C PRO A 29 -4.36 -0.26 0.25
N LEU A 30 -5.42 0.25 0.90
CA LEU A 30 -6.23 1.35 0.38
C LEU A 30 -5.45 2.66 0.21
N ILE A 31 -4.46 2.93 1.08
CA ILE A 31 -3.65 4.16 1.03
C ILE A 31 -2.38 3.92 0.21
N THR A 32 -1.76 2.73 0.34
CA THR A 32 -0.53 2.41 -0.40
C THR A 32 -0.76 2.19 -1.89
N GLY A 33 -1.86 1.53 -2.28
CA GLY A 33 -2.19 1.22 -3.68
C GLY A 33 -2.25 2.45 -4.60
N PRO A 34 -2.98 3.52 -4.24
CA PRO A 34 -3.03 4.76 -5.02
C PRO A 34 -1.67 5.43 -5.17
N VAL A 35 -0.84 5.42 -4.13
CA VAL A 35 0.49 6.05 -4.17
C VAL A 35 1.42 5.28 -5.09
N VAL A 36 1.39 3.94 -5.05
CA VAL A 36 2.15 3.10 -5.98
C VAL A 36 1.64 3.27 -7.42
N GLY A 37 0.33 3.34 -7.63
CA GLY A 37 -0.26 3.63 -8.95
C GLY A 37 0.16 4.99 -9.50
N LEU A 38 0.21 6.02 -8.65
CA LEU A 38 0.71 7.35 -9.02
C LEU A 38 2.19 7.31 -9.43
N ILE A 39 3.02 6.56 -8.69
CA ILE A 39 4.44 6.35 -9.06
C ILE A 39 4.58 5.63 -10.40
N MET A 40 3.67 4.70 -10.71
CA MET A 40 3.63 3.97 -11.99
C MET A 40 2.93 4.73 -13.13
N GLY A 41 2.34 5.90 -12.85
CA GLY A 41 1.68 6.74 -13.85
C GLY A 41 0.19 6.43 -14.09
N ASP A 42 -0.40 5.49 -13.35
CA ASP A 42 -1.82 5.16 -13.42
C ASP A 42 -2.46 5.11 -12.02
N LEU A 43 -3.04 6.23 -11.63
CA LEU A 43 -3.72 6.39 -10.34
C LEU A 43 -4.99 5.53 -10.24
N GLN A 44 -5.75 5.37 -11.33
CA GLN A 44 -7.00 4.58 -11.30
C GLN A 44 -6.70 3.10 -11.07
N LEU A 45 -5.69 2.57 -11.75
CA LEU A 45 -5.23 1.20 -11.55
C LEU A 45 -4.73 0.99 -10.11
N GLY A 46 -3.98 1.95 -9.54
CA GLY A 46 -3.55 1.92 -8.15
C GLY A 46 -4.70 1.93 -7.13
N LEU A 47 -5.74 2.73 -7.40
CA LEU A 47 -6.94 2.80 -6.56
C LEU A 47 -7.73 1.48 -6.59
N ILE A 48 -7.96 0.93 -7.79
CA ILE A 48 -8.71 -0.31 -7.95
C ILE A 48 -7.95 -1.46 -7.27
N THR A 49 -6.65 -1.59 -7.53
CA THR A 49 -5.82 -2.64 -6.92
C THR A 49 -5.74 -2.49 -5.39
N GLY A 50 -5.51 -1.28 -4.88
CA GLY A 50 -5.52 -1.00 -3.44
C GLY A 50 -6.86 -1.33 -2.77
N ALA A 51 -7.98 -0.93 -3.37
CA ALA A 51 -9.31 -1.26 -2.88
C ALA A 51 -9.59 -2.77 -2.90
N THR A 52 -9.17 -3.50 -3.94
CA THR A 52 -9.33 -4.96 -3.99
C THR A 52 -8.50 -5.68 -2.93
N LEU A 53 -7.26 -5.22 -2.67
CA LEU A 53 -6.41 -5.77 -1.62
C LEU A 53 -6.99 -5.47 -0.23
N GLU A 54 -7.54 -4.28 -0.01
CA GLU A 54 -8.23 -3.91 1.22
C GLU A 54 -9.46 -4.80 1.46
N LEU A 55 -10.29 -5.02 0.44
CA LEU A 55 -11.45 -5.91 0.51
C LEU A 55 -11.04 -7.38 0.78
N ALA A 56 -9.98 -7.84 0.11
CA ALA A 56 -9.43 -9.18 0.36
C ALA A 56 -8.92 -9.31 1.79
N TRP A 57 -8.25 -8.28 2.32
CA TRP A 57 -7.80 -8.23 3.70
C TRP A 57 -8.95 -8.22 4.70
N LEU A 58 -10.03 -7.46 4.44
CA LEU A 58 -11.23 -7.47 5.28
C LEU A 58 -11.86 -8.86 5.39
N GLY A 59 -11.77 -9.68 4.32
CA GLY A 59 -12.19 -11.09 4.34
C GLY A 59 -11.26 -12.04 5.11
N LEU A 60 -10.01 -11.62 5.38
CA LEU A 60 -8.98 -12.41 6.08
C LEU A 60 -8.78 -12.00 7.55
N VAL A 61 -9.54 -11.01 8.04
CA VAL A 61 -9.43 -10.44 9.40
C VAL A 61 -9.51 -11.46 10.54
N PRO A 62 -10.18 -12.63 10.45
CA PRO A 62 -10.10 -13.60 11.54
C PRO A 62 -8.70 -14.24 11.71
N ASN A 63 -7.87 -14.26 10.66
CA ASN A 63 -6.62 -15.04 10.63
C ASN A 63 -5.35 -14.22 10.44
N ALA A 64 -5.44 -12.95 10.02
CA ALA A 64 -4.30 -12.06 9.76
C ALA A 64 -4.06 -11.02 10.87
N GLY A 65 -4.65 -11.23 12.05
CA GLY A 65 -4.61 -10.34 13.21
C GLY A 65 -3.83 -10.89 14.42
N ALA A 66 -2.77 -11.66 14.17
CA ALA A 66 -1.75 -11.99 15.17
C ALA A 66 -0.35 -11.67 14.62
#